data_AF-A0A853K8Y9-F1
#
_entry.id   AF-A0A853K8Y9-F1
#
_cell.length_a   1.000
_cell.length_b   1.000
_cell.length_c   1.000
_cell.angle_alpha   90.00
_cell.angle_beta   90.00
_cell.angle_gamma   90.00
#
_symmetry.space_group_name_H-M   'P 1'
#
loop_
_entity.id
_entity.type
_entity.pdbx_description
1 polymer ?
#
loop_
_entity_poly.entity_id
_entity_poly.type
_entity_poly.pdbx_seq_one_letter_code
_entity_poly.pdbx_strand_id
1 'polypeptide(L)'
;MGFSDAYFVLYSNEADLRQRKESDPTRERREFEKHLNLIEPQKRLFTALNDVVPGYANLIEAKTVDDNVKSIIQFNKSLPKVERHSVELFDFMVMWMKQNAP
;
A
#
# COMPACT_ATOMS: atom_id res chain seq x y z
N MET A 1 -3.18 9.56 17.57
CA MET A 1 -3.02 8.47 16.59
C MET A 1 -1.52 8.24 16.42
N GLY A 2 -1.07 6.99 16.23
CA GLY A 2 0.34 6.65 16.05
C GLY A 2 0.54 5.78 14.81
N PHE A 3 1.76 5.68 14.33
CA PHE A 3 2.14 4.87 13.18
C PHE A 3 1.86 3.38 13.42
N SER A 4 1.52 2.66 12.34
CA SER A 4 1.45 1.20 12.35
C SER A 4 2.86 0.60 12.45
N ASP A 5 2.96 -0.67 12.82
CA ASP A 5 4.24 -1.41 12.86
C ASP A 5 4.77 -1.75 11.47
N ALA A 6 3.88 -1.90 10.48
CA ALA A 6 4.21 -2.06 9.07
C ALA A 6 2.98 -1.78 8.19
N TYR A 7 3.20 -1.70 6.88
CA TYR A 7 2.17 -1.65 5.84
C TYR A 7 2.30 -2.85 4.90
N PHE A 8 1.16 -3.47 4.59
CA PHE A 8 1.03 -4.48 3.55
C PHE A 8 0.13 -3.94 2.45
N VAL A 9 0.72 -3.57 1.32
CA VAL A 9 0.00 -2.94 0.20
C VAL A 9 -0.29 -4.02 -0.83
N LEU A 10 -1.54 -4.51 -0.81
CA LEU A 10 -2.03 -5.43 -1.82
C LEU A 10 -2.31 -4.67 -3.11
N TYR A 11 -1.70 -5.09 -4.22
CA TYR A 11 -1.92 -4.48 -5.54
C TYR A 11 -2.27 -5.54 -6.59
N SER A 12 -2.90 -5.11 -7.67
CA SER A 12 -3.18 -5.93 -8.85
C SER A 12 -3.06 -5.03 -10.07
N ASN A 13 -2.88 -5.61 -11.26
CA ASN A 13 -2.80 -4.81 -12.47
C ASN A 13 -4.18 -4.23 -12.85
N GLU A 14 -4.18 -3.16 -13.63
CA GLU A 14 -5.41 -2.46 -13.99
C GLU A 14 -6.39 -3.35 -14.77
N ALA A 15 -5.90 -4.23 -15.65
CA ALA A 15 -6.74 -5.13 -16.44
C ALA A 15 -7.55 -6.08 -15.54
N ASP A 16 -6.91 -6.70 -14.56
CA ASP A 16 -7.55 -7.57 -13.58
C ASP A 16 -8.56 -6.79 -12.72
N LEU A 17 -8.22 -5.56 -12.32
CA LEU A 17 -9.13 -4.72 -11.52
C LEU A 17 -10.40 -4.36 -12.30
N ARG A 18 -10.26 -4.03 -13.59
CA ARG A 18 -11.37 -3.76 -14.51
C ARG A 18 -12.23 -5.00 -14.73
N GLN A 19 -11.61 -6.13 -15.05
CA GLN A 19 -12.30 -7.41 -15.21
C GLN A 19 -13.10 -7.77 -13.94
N ARG A 20 -12.50 -7.64 -12.76
CA ARG A 20 -13.16 -7.90 -11.47
C ARG A 20 -14.32 -6.94 -11.19
N LYS A 21 -14.31 -5.72 -11.74
CA LYS A 21 -15.42 -4.75 -11.60
C LYS A 21 -16.58 -5.17 -12.49
N GLU A 22 -16.30 -5.50 -13.74
CA GLU A 22 -17.30 -5.95 -14.72
C GLU A 22 -17.95 -7.27 -14.30
N SER A 23 -17.18 -8.16 -13.66
CA SER A 23 -17.64 -9.49 -13.24
C SER A 23 -18.46 -9.49 -11.93
N ASP A 24 -18.59 -8.35 -11.25
CA ASP A 24 -19.32 -8.26 -9.97
C ASP A 24 -20.43 -7.18 -10.06
N PRO A 25 -21.63 -7.55 -10.56
CA PRO A 25 -22.74 -6.61 -10.69
C PRO A 25 -23.36 -6.23 -9.34
N THR A 26 -22.97 -6.91 -8.25
CA THR A 26 -23.57 -6.68 -6.92
C THR A 26 -22.91 -5.55 -6.14
N ARG A 27 -21.74 -5.06 -6.59
CA ARG A 27 -20.97 -4.03 -5.90
C ARG A 27 -20.77 -2.81 -6.80
N GLU A 28 -21.42 -1.71 -6.44
CA GLU A 28 -21.12 -0.41 -7.05
C GLU A 28 -19.71 0.07 -6.67
N ARG A 29 -18.82 0.18 -7.65
CA ARG A 29 -17.49 0.78 -7.49
C ARG A 29 -17.50 2.22 -7.97
N ARG A 30 -18.07 3.11 -7.14
CA ARG A 30 -18.06 4.57 -7.39
C ARG A 30 -16.61 5.08 -7.46
N GLU A 31 -16.38 6.12 -8.27
CA GLU A 31 -15.05 6.75 -8.45
C GLU A 31 -13.93 5.80 -8.90
N PHE A 32 -14.26 4.67 -9.56
CA PHE A 32 -13.28 3.65 -9.91
C PHE A 32 -12.08 4.18 -10.72
N GLU A 33 -12.33 5.01 -11.74
CA GLU A 33 -11.26 5.62 -12.56
C GLU A 33 -10.35 6.53 -11.72
N LYS A 34 -10.94 7.31 -10.82
CA LYS A 34 -10.18 8.15 -9.89
C LYS A 34 -9.30 7.29 -8.98
N HIS A 35 -9.80 6.15 -8.50
CA HIS A 35 -9.02 5.23 -7.69
C HIS A 35 -7.89 4.54 -8.47
N LEU A 36 -8.12 4.18 -9.74
CA LEU A 36 -7.05 3.63 -10.60
C LEU A 36 -5.88 4.60 -10.73
N ASN A 37 -6.16 5.89 -10.95
CA ASN A 37 -5.13 6.93 -11.05
C ASN A 37 -4.30 7.12 -9.76
N LEU A 38 -4.80 6.66 -8.61
CA LEU A 38 -4.12 6.75 -7.33
C LEU A 38 -3.22 5.55 -7.01
N ILE A 39 -3.33 4.44 -7.75
CA ILE A 39 -2.59 3.20 -7.46
C ILE A 39 -1.08 3.43 -7.49
N GLU A 40 -0.56 3.97 -8.60
CA GLU A 40 0.88 4.19 -8.74
C GLU A 40 1.42 5.26 -7.77
N PRO A 41 0.77 6.43 -7.60
CA PRO A 41 1.18 7.39 -6.57
C PRO A 41 1.24 6.78 -5.16
N GLN A 42 0.25 5.96 -4.78
CA GLN A 42 0.24 5.30 -3.48
C GLN A 42 1.37 4.28 -3.34
N LYS A 43 1.60 3.44 -4.35
CA LYS A 43 2.72 2.48 -4.35
C LYS A 43 4.05 3.20 -4.17
N ARG A 44 4.30 4.28 -4.92
CA ARG A 44 5.52 5.09 -4.78
C ARG A 44 5.69 5.65 -3.37
N LEU A 45 4.63 6.22 -2.78
CA LEU A 45 4.68 6.77 -1.43
C LEU A 45 5.07 5.67 -0.42
N PHE A 46 4.36 4.54 -0.44
CA PHE A 46 4.63 3.45 0.49
C PHE A 46 6.04 2.89 0.30
N THR A 47 6.50 2.70 -0.94
CA THR A 47 7.87 2.28 -1.22
C THR A 47 8.90 3.27 -0.66
N ALA A 48 8.67 4.57 -0.80
CA ALA A 48 9.58 5.59 -0.29
C ALA A 48 9.69 5.60 1.24
N LEU A 49 8.68 5.16 1.98
CA LEU A 49 8.79 5.05 3.44
C LEU A 49 9.88 4.06 3.88
N ASN A 50 10.26 3.13 3.02
CA ASN A 50 11.35 2.21 3.28
C ASN A 50 12.73 2.89 3.35
N ASP A 51 12.86 4.12 2.83
CA ASP A 51 14.09 4.91 2.93
C ASP A 51 14.34 5.41 4.36
N VAL A 52 13.27 5.59 5.15
CA VAL A 52 13.35 5.98 6.56
C VAL A 52 13.34 4.75 7.47
N VAL A 53 12.44 3.80 7.20
CA VAL A 53 12.33 2.57 7.97
C VAL A 53 12.40 1.37 7.02
N PRO A 54 13.56 0.73 6.86
CA PRO A 54 13.72 -0.41 5.95
C PRO A 54 12.71 -1.53 6.24
N GLY A 55 11.98 -1.97 5.21
CA GLY A 55 11.00 -3.05 5.31
C GLY A 55 9.65 -2.62 5.92
N TYR A 56 9.42 -1.32 6.10
CA TYR A 56 8.18 -0.79 6.68
C TYR A 56 6.95 -0.99 5.80
N ALA A 57 7.09 -0.86 4.48
CA ALA A 57 6.02 -1.10 3.53
C ALA A 57 6.39 -2.24 2.57
N ASN A 58 5.51 -3.23 2.48
CA ASN A 58 5.67 -4.41 1.66
C ASN A 58 4.58 -4.43 0.58
N LEU A 59 4.99 -4.35 -0.69
CA LEU A 59 4.08 -4.48 -1.83
C LEU A 59 3.85 -5.97 -2.13
N ILE A 60 2.60 -6.39 -2.16
CA ILE A 60 2.22 -7.79 -2.40
C ILE A 60 1.24 -7.82 -3.56
N GLU A 61 1.59 -8.56 -4.62
CA GLU A 61 0.67 -8.79 -5.73
C GLU A 61 -0.47 -9.72 -5.28
N ALA A 62 -1.71 -9.25 -5.41
CA ALA A 62 -2.89 -9.93 -4.92
C ALA A 62 -3.38 -11.01 -5.89
N LYS A 63 -3.16 -12.28 -5.53
CA LYS A 63 -3.50 -13.46 -6.35
C LYS A 63 -4.76 -14.15 -5.83
N THR A 64 -4.62 -14.92 -4.75
CA THR A 64 -5.70 -15.59 -4.03
C THR A 64 -5.67 -15.19 -2.56
N VAL A 65 -6.75 -15.42 -1.82
CA VAL A 65 -6.78 -15.13 -0.37
C VAL A 65 -5.66 -15.91 0.35
N ASP A 66 -5.51 -17.19 0.05
CA ASP A 66 -4.51 -18.04 0.70
C ASP A 66 -3.07 -17.61 0.39
N ASP A 67 -2.78 -17.24 -0.87
CA ASP A 67 -1.44 -16.78 -1.25
C ASP A 67 -1.11 -15.43 -0.61
N ASN A 68 -2.10 -14.54 -0.50
CA ASN A 68 -1.94 -13.24 0.14
C ASN A 68 -1.65 -13.43 1.64
N VAL A 69 -2.41 -14.31 2.31
CA VAL A 69 -2.22 -14.63 3.74
C VAL A 69 -0.84 -15.24 3.97
N LYS A 70 -0.41 -16.21 3.15
CA LYS A 70 0.93 -16.80 3.24
C LYS A 70 2.02 -15.75 3.10
N SER A 71 1.87 -14.83 2.14
CA SER A 71 2.83 -13.74 1.92
C SER A 71 2.92 -12.82 3.15
N ILE A 72 1.78 -12.39 3.70
CA ILE A 72 1.73 -11.54 4.89
C ILE A 72 2.38 -12.23 6.10
N ILE A 73 2.06 -13.51 6.34
CA ILE A 73 2.66 -14.29 7.44
C ILE A 73 4.18 -14.37 7.27
N GLN A 74 4.67 -14.54 6.04
CA GLN A 74 6.11 -14.63 5.79
C GLN A 74 6.83 -13.31 6.12
N PHE A 75 6.27 -12.16 5.73
CA PHE A 75 6.83 -10.84 6.07
C PHE A 75 6.72 -10.52 7.56
N ASN A 76 5.66 -10.96 8.24
CA ASN A 76 5.43 -10.69 9.66
C ASN A 76 6.53 -11.29 10.56
N LYS A 77 7.29 -12.28 10.07
CA LYS A 77 8.42 -12.87 10.81
C LYS A 77 9.58 -11.89 11.03
N SER A 78 9.65 -10.81 10.26
CA SER A 78 10.76 -9.86 10.26
C SER A 78 10.28 -8.42 10.13
N LEU A 79 9.30 -8.03 10.95
CA LEU A 79 8.84 -6.65 10.97
C LEU A 79 9.92 -5.69 11.51
N PRO A 80 10.06 -4.50 10.93
CA PRO A 80 10.94 -3.48 11.49
C PRO A 80 10.39 -2.98 12.82
N LYS A 81 11.29 -2.43 13.65
CA LYS A 81 10.87 -1.65 14.81
C LYS A 81 10.55 -0.24 14.34
N VAL A 82 9.32 0.20 14.58
CA VAL A 82 8.85 1.53 14.22
C VAL A 82 8.55 2.30 15.50
N GLU A 83 9.06 3.52 15.59
CA GLU A 83 8.65 4.42 16.65
C GLU A 83 7.24 4.94 16.36
N ARG A 84 6.30 4.57 17.23
CA ARG A 84 4.87 4.86 17.09
C ARG A 84 4.53 6.35 16.91
N HIS A 85 5.41 7.23 17.38
CA HIS A 85 5.25 8.68 17.30
C HIS A 85 6.45 9.37 16.62
N SER A 86 7.09 8.68 15.66
CA SER A 86 8.24 9.22 14.92
C SER A 86 7.90 10.52 14.19
N VAL A 87 8.49 11.63 14.64
CA VAL A 87 8.36 12.93 13.96
C VAL A 87 9.10 12.90 12.61
N GLU A 88 10.24 12.23 12.55
CA GLU A 88 11.04 12.07 11.33
C GLU A 88 10.23 11.40 10.21
N LEU A 89 9.53 10.30 10.52
CA LEU A 89 8.69 9.61 9.54
C LEU A 89 7.54 10.51 9.05
N PHE A 90 6.93 11.28 9.94
CA PHE A 90 5.89 12.24 9.59
C PHE A 90 6.42 13.35 8.67
N ASP A 91 7.55 13.96 9.04
CA ASP A 91 8.17 15.02 8.26
C ASP A 91 8.58 14.53 6.87
N PHE A 92 9.15 13.32 6.79
CA PHE A 92 9.47 12.66 5.53
C PHE A 92 8.22 12.50 4.65
N MET A 93 7.12 11.98 5.20
CA MET A 93 5.86 11.82 4.47
C MET A 93 5.36 13.17 3.91
N VAL A 94 5.37 14.21 4.74
CA VAL A 94 4.93 15.55 4.33
C VAL A 94 5.82 16.12 3.23
N MET A 95 7.15 16.00 3.36
CA MET A 95 8.09 16.47 2.35
C MET A 95 7.94 15.69 1.04
N TRP A 96 7.87 14.37 1.11
CA TRP A 96 7.72 13.51 -0.05
C TRP A 96 6.44 13.85 -0.83
N MET A 97 5.31 14.01 -0.12
CA MET A 97 4.04 14.42 -0.74
C MET A 97 4.12 15.79 -1.41
N LYS A 98 4.79 16.78 -0.81
CA LYS A 98 4.95 18.11 -1.43
C LYS A 98 5.74 18.07 -2.74
N GLN A 99 6.67 17.11 -2.88
CA GLN A 99 7.54 16.98 -4.03
C GLN A 99 6.99 16.04 -5.11
N ASN A 100 6.09 15.12 -4.74
CA ASN A 100 5.65 14.02 -5.60
C ASN A 100 4.12 13.90 -5.70
N ALA A 101 3.36 14.86 -5.17
CA ALA A 101 1.91 14.92 -5.35
C ALA A 101 1.57 14.99 -6.86
N PRO A 102 0.54 14.25 -7.30
CA PRO A 102 0.06 14.27 -8.68
C PRO A 102 -0.54 15.63 -9.08
#